data_AF-A0A2A9K5Z8-F1
#
_entry.id   AF-A0A2A9K5Z8-F1
#
_cell.length_a   1.000
_cell.length_b   1.000
_cell.length_c   1.000
_cell.angle_alpha   90.00
_cell.angle_beta   90.00
_cell.angle_gamma   90.00
#
_symmetry.space_group_name_H-M   'P 1'
#
loop_
_entity.id
_entity.type
_entity.pdbx_description
1 polymer ?
#
loop_
_entity_poly.entity_id
_entity_poly.type
_entity_poly.pdbx_seq_one_letter_code
_entity_poly.pdbx_strand_id
1 'polypeptide(L)' 'MNANLKLVKQSIASFAQDEDGAQVVEYALIIAVVSIALVVALKALTASGGGFASFITRVTNCLTTATCA' A
#
# COMPACT_ATOMS: atom_id res chain seq x y z
N MET A 1 27.60 -16.92 -32.16
CA MET A 1 26.35 -16.50 -31.47
C MET A 1 25.98 -17.61 -30.47
N ASN A 2 25.32 -17.29 -29.35
CA ASN A 2 24.70 -18.25 -28.38
C ASN A 2 25.38 -18.45 -27.00
N ALA A 3 26.51 -17.80 -26.69
CA ALA A 3 27.06 -17.82 -25.32
C ALA A 3 26.26 -16.90 -24.38
N ASN A 4 26.03 -15.66 -24.80
CA ASN A 4 25.22 -14.68 -24.06
C ASN A 4 23.75 -15.12 -23.89
N LEU A 5 23.19 -15.82 -24.88
CA LEU A 5 21.81 -16.32 -24.81
C LEU A 5 21.68 -17.50 -23.82
N LYS A 6 22.69 -18.38 -23.75
CA LYS A 6 22.74 -19.46 -22.76
C LYS A 6 22.86 -18.90 -21.35
N LEU A 7 23.71 -17.90 -21.15
CA LEU A 7 23.84 -17.20 -19.86
C LEU A 7 22.51 -16.58 -19.42
N VAL A 8 21.83 -15.85 -20.30
CA VAL A 8 20.52 -15.24 -19.96
C VAL A 8 19.45 -16.30 -19.66
N LYS A 9 19.36 -17.37 -20.46
CA LYS A 9 18.44 -18.49 -20.17
C LYS A 9 18.75 -19.16 -18.84
N GLN A 10 20.02 -19.32 -18.50
CA GLN A 10 20.45 -19.97 -17.28
C GLN A 10 20.24 -19.07 -16.06
N SER A 11 20.39 -17.76 -16.19
CA SER A 11 20.00 -16.80 -15.15
C SER A 11 18.49 -16.83 -14.91
N ILE A 12 17.65 -16.79 -15.95
CA ILE A 12 16.18 -16.85 -15.80
C ILE A 12 15.73 -18.19 -15.20
N ALA A 13 16.38 -19.30 -15.58
CA ALA A 13 16.12 -20.60 -14.98
C ALA A 13 16.58 -20.68 -13.51
N SER A 14 17.72 -20.05 -13.15
CA SER A 14 18.17 -19.93 -11.75
C SER A 14 17.18 -19.10 -10.93
N PHE A 15 16.72 -17.96 -11.44
CA PHE A 15 15.69 -17.15 -10.76
C PHE A 15 14.36 -17.88 -10.56
N ALA A 16 14.01 -18.83 -11.44
CA ALA A 16 12.83 -19.68 -11.29
C ALA A 16 13.06 -20.88 -10.36
N GLN A 17 14.32 -21.22 -10.05
CA GLN A 17 14.72 -22.34 -9.20
C GLN A 17 15.20 -21.89 -7.80
N ASP A 18 15.53 -20.60 -7.64
CA ASP A 18 15.81 -19.93 -6.37
C ASP A 18 14.50 -19.66 -5.61
N GLU A 19 14.00 -20.69 -4.92
CA GLU A 19 12.91 -20.61 -3.92
C GLU A 19 13.21 -19.61 -2.79
N ASP A 20 14.47 -19.19 -2.59
CA ASP A 20 14.87 -18.13 -1.66
C ASP A 20 14.51 -16.71 -2.16
N GLY A 21 14.36 -16.50 -3.47
CA GLY A 21 13.92 -15.24 -4.07
C GLY A 21 12.41 -15.11 -4.19
N ALA A 22 11.71 -16.23 -4.38
CA ALA A 22 10.25 -16.30 -4.41
C ALA A 22 9.62 -15.85 -3.08
N GLN A 23 10.30 -16.17 -1.97
CA GLN A 23 9.89 -15.76 -0.63
C GLN A 23 9.90 -14.24 -0.44
N VAL A 24 10.90 -13.53 -0.98
CA VAL A 24 10.97 -12.06 -0.91
C VAL A 24 9.84 -11.41 -1.71
N VAL A 25 9.49 -11.99 -2.86
CA VAL A 25 8.40 -11.50 -3.71
C VAL A 25 7.03 -11.72 -3.06
N GLU A 26 6.84 -12.84 -2.36
CA GLU A 26 5.59 -13.15 -1.66
C GLU A 26 5.30 -12.13 -0.54
N TYR A 27 6.29 -11.84 0.31
CA TYR A 27 6.12 -10.83 1.36
C TYR A 27 6.02 -9.40 0.80
N ALA A 28 6.71 -9.10 -0.30
CA ALA A 28 6.59 -7.81 -0.98
C ALA A 28 5.17 -7.59 -1.54
N LEU A 29 4.54 -8.63 -2.09
CA LEU A 29 3.17 -8.58 -2.59
C LEU A 29 2.17 -8.28 -1.46
N ILE A 30 2.33 -8.93 -0.31
CA ILE A 30 1.50 -8.70 0.87
C ILE A 30 1.61 -7.23 1.32
N ILE A 31 2.85 -6.71 1.45
CA ILE A 31 3.08 -5.31 1.84
C ILE A 31 2.47 -4.34 0.83
N ALA A 32 2.59 -4.61 -0.47
CA ALA A 32 2.03 -3.76 -1.52
C ALA A 32 0.51 -3.67 -1.45
N VAL A 33 -0.19 -4.81 -1.31
CA VAL A 33 -1.65 -4.85 -1.21
C VAL A 33 -2.13 -4.15 0.06
N VAL A 34 -1.51 -4.43 1.21
CA VAL A 34 -1.86 -3.79 2.48
C VAL A 34 -1.63 -2.27 2.42
N SER A 35 -0.52 -1.83 1.83
CA SER A 35 -0.21 -0.40 1.68
C SER A 35 -1.27 0.33 0.83
N ILE A 36 -1.68 -0.25 -0.29
CA ILE A 36 -2.74 0.32 -1.14
C ILE A 36 -4.08 0.36 -0.39
N ALA A 37 -4.45 -0.73 0.29
CA ALA A 37 -5.68 -0.79 1.08
C ALA A 37 -5.72 0.30 2.16
N LEU A 38 -4.61 0.52 2.86
CA LEU A 38 -4.47 1.59 3.85
C LEU A 38 -4.61 2.98 3.22
N VAL A 39 -3.98 3.24 2.07
CA VAL A 39 -4.13 4.52 1.36
C VAL A 39 -5.58 4.78 0.96
N VAL A 40 -6.29 3.75 0.49
CA VAL A 40 -7.72 3.87 0.13
C VAL A 40 -8.58 4.16 1.37
N ALA A 41 -8.35 3.45 2.49
CA ALA A 41 -9.06 3.67 3.74
C ALA A 41 -8.79 5.08 4.31
N LEU A 42 -7.53 5.52 4.30
CA LEU A 42 -7.13 6.86 4.74
C LEU A 42 -7.69 7.95 3.84
N LYS A 43 -7.80 7.72 2.53
CA LYS A 43 -8.50 8.64 1.62
C LYS A 43 -9.96 8.83 2.00
N ALA A 44 -10.68 7.77 2.38
CA ALA A 44 -12.08 7.92 2.84
C ALA A 44 -12.20 8.78 4.12
N LEU A 45 -11.20 8.69 5.00
CA LEU A 45 -11.14 9.50 6.22
C LEU A 45 -10.74 10.96 5.96
N THR A 46 -9.86 11.21 4.98
CA THR A 46 -9.22 12.51 4.71
C THR A 46 -9.79 13.28 3.53
N ALA A 47 -10.62 12.64 2.69
CA ALA A 47 -11.32 13.32 1.60
C ALA A 47 -12.18 14.46 2.14
N SER A 48 -12.43 15.49 1.32
CA SER A 48 -13.30 16.61 1.66
C SER A 48 -14.70 16.09 2.01
N GLY A 49 -15.13 16.30 3.26
CA GLY A 49 -16.38 15.73 3.81
C GLY A 49 -16.25 14.32 4.40
N GLY A 50 -15.04 13.77 4.47
CA GLY A 50 -14.74 12.50 5.13
C GLY A 50 -14.85 12.56 6.66
N GLY A 51 -14.80 11.41 7.31
CA GLY A 51 -15.06 11.28 8.75
C GLY A 51 -14.18 12.16 9.64
N PHE A 52 -12.92 12.42 9.25
CA PHE A 52 -12.03 13.30 10.03
C PHE A 52 -12.44 14.77 9.92
N ALA A 53 -12.86 15.24 8.75
CA ALA A 53 -13.35 16.61 8.57
C ALA A 53 -14.63 16.87 9.38
N SER A 54 -15.54 15.90 9.42
CA SER A 54 -16.74 15.96 10.26
C SER A 54 -16.41 15.98 11.76
N PHE A 55 -15.42 15.18 12.18
CA PHE A 55 -14.93 15.20 13.56
C PHE A 55 -14.35 16.58 13.94
N ILE A 56 -13.47 17.15 13.11
CA ILE A 56 -12.88 18.47 13.35
C ILE A 56 -13.96 19.56 13.36
N THR A 57 -14.95 19.48 12.48
CA THR A 57 -16.09 20.42 12.46
C THR A 57 -16.87 20.35 13.77
N ARG A 58 -17.16 19.15 14.25
CA ARG A 58 -17.87 18.95 15.52
C ARG A 58 -17.08 19.47 16.72
N VAL A 59 -15.78 19.19 16.77
CA VAL A 59 -14.87 19.72 17.81
C VAL A 59 -14.86 21.25 17.75
N THR A 60 -14.73 21.84 16.56
CA THR A 60 -14.73 23.29 16.39
C THR A 60 -16.03 23.91 16.91
N ASN A 61 -17.20 23.37 16.50
CA ASN A 61 -18.50 23.83 16.98
C ASN A 61 -18.63 23.74 18.50
N CYS A 62 -18.19 22.63 19.11
CA CYS A 62 -18.16 22.50 20.57
C CYS A 62 -17.37 23.62 21.25
N LEU A 63 -16.21 23.95 20.71
CA LEU A 63 -15.30 24.95 21.26
C LEU A 63 -15.78 26.39 21.03
N THR A 64 -16.51 26.66 19.94
CA THR A 64 -16.89 28.03 19.55
C THR A 64 -18.32 28.40 19.88
N THR A 65 -19.26 27.45 19.89
CA THR A 65 -20.70 27.74 20.02
C THR A 65 -21.37 27.06 21.22
N ALA A 66 -20.63 26.37 22.08
CA ALA A 66 -21.13 25.59 23.23
C ALA A 66 -22.15 24.49 22.87
N THR A 67 -22.31 24.18 21.58
CA THR A 67 -23.23 23.15 21.07
C THR A 67 -22.44 22.12 20.27
N CYS A 68 -22.58 20.85 20.65
CA CYS A 68 -21.81 19.71 20.14
C CYS A 68 -22.67 18.74 19.32
N ALA A 69 -23.55 19.26 18.48
CA ALA A 69 -24.36 18.47 17.56
C ALA A 69 -23.51 18.08 16.34
#